data_AF-A0A2V8GPN1-F1
#
_entry.id   AF-A0A2V8GPN1-F1
#
_cell.length_a   1.000
_cell.length_b   1.000
_cell.length_c   1.000
_cell.angle_alpha   90.00
_cell.angle_beta   90.00
_cell.angle_gamma   90.00
#
_symmetry.space_group_name_H-M   'P 1'
#
loop_
_entity.id
_entity.type
_entity.pdbx_description
1 polymer ?
#
loop_
_entity_poly.entity_id
_entity_poly.type
_entity_poly.pdbx_seq_one_letter_code
_entity_poly.pdbx_strand_id
1 'polypeptide(L)'
;MALLDRFKTQPRHKHPDPAVRLAFVEEIPIDDREQLAAIARDDEDARVRRAAVAKLMDPPALAEAARADRDEAVRNQALEMLRDIALEAFEGLGEREALAAVEVLGDAKTLALVAKSSSREAVGRAALASIEEVRVLGSIARHAAVEAVRGAALERLQDHDEILAVAMNSDFKDTALAALDRISTRADLEHVAARAKNKSAAKRARASVREMDER
;
A
#
# COMPACT_ATOMS: atom_id res chain seq x y z
N MET A 1 -36.38 49.65 8.45
CA MET A 1 -35.09 48.97 8.21
C MET A 1 -35.19 47.50 8.62
N ALA A 2 -36.08 46.71 8.02
CA ALA A 2 -36.24 45.29 8.37
C ALA A 2 -37.12 44.60 7.32
N LEU A 3 -36.50 43.91 6.35
CA LEU A 3 -37.08 42.88 5.47
C LEU A 3 -36.07 42.43 4.40
N LEU A 4 -35.09 43.28 4.07
CA LEU A 4 -34.05 43.00 3.07
C LEU A 4 -32.77 42.36 3.64
N ASP A 5 -32.59 42.32 4.96
CA ASP A 5 -31.40 41.69 5.57
C ASP A 5 -31.51 40.15 5.68
N ARG A 6 -32.64 39.58 5.21
CA ARG A 6 -32.93 38.13 5.22
C ARG A 6 -32.40 37.38 4.00
N PHE A 7 -31.81 38.10 3.04
CA PHE A 7 -31.13 37.56 1.85
C PHE A 7 -29.63 37.82 1.88
N LYS A 8 -29.01 37.87 3.06
CA LYS A 8 -27.60 37.47 3.15
C LYS A 8 -27.57 36.01 2.74
N THR A 9 -27.21 35.76 1.49
CA THR A 9 -27.03 34.42 0.93
C THR A 9 -26.13 33.66 1.90
N GLN A 10 -26.72 32.77 2.69
CA GLN A 10 -25.97 31.95 3.62
C GLN A 10 -24.92 31.22 2.78
N PRO A 11 -23.63 31.20 3.19
CA PRO A 11 -22.62 30.49 2.44
C PRO A 11 -23.09 29.06 2.16
N ARG A 12 -22.92 28.58 0.92
CA ARG A 12 -23.50 27.29 0.47
C ARG A 12 -23.15 26.12 1.40
N HIS A 13 -21.96 26.14 2.01
CA HIS A 13 -21.49 25.16 3.00
C HIS A 13 -22.23 25.17 4.36
N LYS A 14 -23.07 26.18 4.65
CA LYS A 14 -23.90 26.26 5.87
C LYS A 14 -25.40 26.19 5.59
N HIS A 15 -25.78 25.90 4.33
CA HIS A 15 -27.18 25.83 3.94
C HIS A 15 -27.92 24.73 4.73
N PRO A 16 -29.16 24.95 5.20
CA PRO A 16 -29.89 23.96 6.01
C PRO A 16 -30.17 22.66 5.25
N ASP A 17 -30.41 22.74 3.94
CA ASP A 17 -30.59 21.56 3.08
C ASP A 17 -29.24 20.86 2.80
N PRO A 18 -29.04 19.60 3.24
CA PRO A 18 -27.83 18.83 2.98
C PRO A 18 -27.59 18.57 1.49
N ALA A 19 -28.61 18.56 0.63
CA ALA A 19 -28.41 18.39 -0.80
C ALA A 19 -27.65 19.59 -1.43
N VAL A 20 -27.93 20.80 -0.94
CA VAL A 20 -27.19 22.01 -1.37
C VAL A 20 -25.74 21.98 -0.88
N ARG A 21 -25.50 21.49 0.35
CA ARG A 21 -24.15 21.33 0.89
C ARG A 21 -23.36 20.24 0.16
N LEU A 22 -24.01 19.13 -0.17
CA LEU A 22 -23.41 18.06 -0.98
C LEU A 22 -23.01 18.59 -2.36
N ALA A 23 -23.90 19.32 -3.05
CA ALA A 23 -23.57 19.94 -4.32
C ALA A 23 -22.42 20.95 -4.21
N PHE A 24 -22.32 21.65 -3.07
CA PHE A 24 -21.18 22.52 -2.80
C PHE A 24 -19.87 21.72 -2.68
N VAL A 25 -19.86 20.59 -1.95
CA VAL A 25 -18.67 19.73 -1.83
C VAL A 25 -18.14 19.28 -3.18
N GLU A 26 -19.03 18.94 -4.12
CA GLU A 26 -18.63 18.55 -5.48
C GLU A 26 -17.84 19.64 -6.21
N GLU A 27 -18.14 20.91 -5.95
CA GLU A 27 -17.47 22.06 -6.57
C GLU A 27 -16.13 22.44 -5.91
N ILE A 28 -15.83 21.93 -4.70
CA ILE A 28 -14.59 22.27 -3.98
C ILE A 28 -13.37 21.66 -4.72
N PRO A 29 -12.34 22.44 -5.06
CA PRO A 29 -11.10 21.90 -5.62
C PRO A 29 -10.42 20.89 -4.68
N ILE A 30 -9.81 19.84 -5.23
CA ILE A 30 -9.17 18.77 -4.43
C ILE A 30 -7.95 19.25 -3.62
N ASP A 31 -7.37 20.39 -4.00
CA ASP A 31 -6.26 21.04 -3.31
C ASP A 31 -6.72 21.95 -2.16
N ASP A 32 -8.02 22.27 -2.04
CA ASP A 32 -8.60 22.92 -0.86
C ASP A 32 -8.84 21.91 0.27
N ARG A 33 -7.73 21.32 0.73
CA ARG A 33 -7.73 20.26 1.74
C ARG A 33 -8.29 20.73 3.09
N GLU A 34 -8.08 22.00 3.44
CA GLU A 34 -8.58 22.56 4.70
C GLU A 34 -10.11 22.60 4.72
N GLN A 35 -10.74 23.09 3.64
CA GLN A 35 -12.19 23.14 3.55
C GLN A 35 -12.80 21.73 3.49
N LEU A 36 -12.19 20.82 2.72
CA LEU A 36 -12.63 19.42 2.67
C LEU A 36 -12.52 18.75 4.04
N ALA A 37 -11.41 18.94 4.77
CA ALA A 37 -11.22 18.37 6.09
C ALA A 37 -12.21 18.92 7.13
N ALA A 38 -12.54 20.21 7.07
CA ALA A 38 -13.57 20.81 7.92
C ALA A 38 -14.94 20.17 7.67
N ILE A 39 -15.36 20.04 6.41
CA ILE A 39 -16.65 19.42 6.07
C ILE A 39 -16.68 17.94 6.46
N ALA A 40 -15.60 17.20 6.15
CA ALA A 40 -15.46 15.78 6.48
C ALA A 40 -15.56 15.50 7.99
N ARG A 41 -15.14 16.45 8.84
CA ARG A 41 -15.20 16.31 10.30
C ARG A 41 -16.54 16.77 10.87
N ASP A 42 -17.04 17.91 10.40
CA ASP A 42 -18.01 18.70 11.16
C ASP A 42 -19.43 18.69 10.56
N ASP A 43 -19.64 18.27 9.30
CA ASP A 43 -20.99 18.28 8.72
C ASP A 43 -21.94 17.33 9.45
N GLU A 44 -23.17 17.79 9.70
CA GLU A 44 -24.17 17.01 10.40
C GLU A 44 -24.63 15.76 9.60
N ASP A 45 -24.70 15.87 8.27
CA ASP A 45 -25.17 14.81 7.36
C ASP A 45 -24.00 13.92 6.90
N ALA A 46 -24.12 12.61 7.14
CA ALA A 46 -23.08 11.64 6.82
C ALA A 46 -22.78 11.56 5.31
N ARG A 47 -23.74 11.85 4.43
CA ARG A 47 -23.52 11.84 2.98
C ARG A 47 -22.62 12.99 2.55
N VAL A 48 -22.77 14.16 3.18
CA VAL A 48 -21.92 15.32 2.94
C VAL A 48 -20.50 15.05 3.45
N ARG A 49 -20.36 14.51 4.67
CA ARG A 49 -19.05 14.09 5.22
C ARG A 49 -18.37 13.07 4.31
N ARG A 50 -19.09 12.04 3.87
CA ARG A 50 -18.55 10.99 2.98
C ARG A 50 -18.06 11.57 1.65
N ALA A 51 -18.81 12.48 1.04
CA ALA A 51 -18.40 13.14 -0.19
C ALA A 51 -17.13 13.99 -0.01
N ALA A 52 -17.00 14.68 1.13
CA ALA A 52 -15.78 15.42 1.45
C ALA A 52 -14.59 14.46 1.66
N VAL A 53 -14.78 13.36 2.39
CA VAL A 53 -13.78 12.29 2.57
C VAL A 53 -13.32 11.71 1.24
N ALA A 54 -14.24 11.46 0.29
CA ALA A 54 -13.90 10.92 -1.03
C ALA A 54 -13.00 11.84 -1.87
N LYS A 55 -12.88 13.12 -1.51
CA LYS A 55 -12.00 14.10 -2.14
C LYS A 55 -10.80 14.47 -1.27
N LEU A 56 -10.76 14.00 -0.03
CA LEU A 56 -9.79 14.42 0.97
C LEU A 56 -8.45 13.71 0.74
N MET A 57 -7.48 14.42 0.14
CA MET A 57 -6.13 13.92 -0.13
C MET A 57 -5.18 14.16 1.05
N ASP A 58 -5.62 13.85 2.27
CA ASP A 58 -4.89 14.12 3.51
C ASP A 58 -4.92 12.90 4.46
N PRO A 59 -3.88 12.04 4.44
CA PRO A 59 -3.88 10.77 5.17
C PRO A 59 -4.12 10.89 6.69
N PRO A 60 -3.52 11.84 7.42
CA PRO A 60 -3.88 12.08 8.83
C PRO A 60 -5.37 12.36 9.04
N ALA A 61 -5.98 13.23 8.24
CA ALA A 61 -7.40 13.55 8.38
C ALA A 61 -8.31 12.38 7.98
N LEU A 62 -7.92 11.61 6.95
CA LEU A 62 -8.59 10.37 6.59
C LEU A 62 -8.49 9.32 7.71
N ALA A 63 -7.34 9.20 8.38
CA ALA A 63 -7.16 8.26 9.49
C ALA A 63 -8.07 8.59 10.68
N GLU A 64 -8.22 9.88 10.99
CA GLU A 64 -9.17 10.34 12.00
C GLU A 64 -10.62 10.01 11.61
N ALA A 65 -11.02 10.28 10.35
CA ALA A 65 -12.35 9.92 9.86
C ALA A 65 -12.59 8.40 9.91
N ALA A 66 -11.62 7.59 9.49
CA ALA A 66 -11.68 6.13 9.52
C ALA A 66 -11.85 5.57 10.94
N ARG A 67 -11.25 6.22 11.94
CA ARG A 67 -11.28 5.78 13.34
C ARG A 67 -12.52 6.27 14.09
N ALA A 68 -12.91 7.51 13.86
CA ALA A 68 -13.79 8.24 14.77
C ALA A 68 -15.12 8.70 14.17
N ASP A 69 -15.34 8.62 12.85
CA ASP A 69 -16.63 9.02 12.29
C ASP A 69 -17.75 8.12 12.86
N ARG A 70 -18.87 8.76 13.22
CA ARG A 70 -20.07 8.10 13.75
C ARG A 70 -20.74 7.17 12.73
N ASP A 71 -20.60 7.46 11.45
CA ASP A 71 -21.21 6.71 10.36
C ASP A 71 -20.22 5.72 9.74
N GLU A 72 -20.65 4.45 9.61
CA GLU A 72 -19.80 3.38 9.09
C GLU A 72 -19.42 3.58 7.62
N ALA A 73 -20.31 4.14 6.80
CA ALA A 73 -20.01 4.38 5.39
C ALA A 73 -18.95 5.47 5.22
N VAL A 74 -18.89 6.45 6.12
CA VAL A 74 -17.82 7.45 6.14
C VAL A 74 -16.49 6.81 6.55
N ARG A 75 -16.49 5.99 7.61
CA ARG A 75 -15.28 5.25 8.04
C ARG A 75 -14.72 4.37 6.92
N ASN A 76 -15.60 3.63 6.23
CA ASN A 76 -15.21 2.77 5.13
C ASN A 76 -14.67 3.55 3.93
N GLN A 77 -15.29 4.68 3.57
CA GLN A 77 -14.77 5.56 2.52
C GLN A 77 -13.38 6.09 2.86
N ALA A 78 -13.13 6.46 4.12
CA ALA A 78 -11.82 6.95 4.54
C ALA A 78 -10.73 5.87 4.46
N LEU A 79 -11.06 4.62 4.85
CA LEU A 79 -10.16 3.48 4.69
C LEU A 79 -9.87 3.17 3.22
N GLU A 80 -10.87 3.28 2.34
CA GLU A 80 -10.70 3.12 0.89
C GLU A 80 -9.73 4.18 0.34
N MET A 81 -9.94 5.46 0.67
CA MET A 81 -9.03 6.53 0.24
C MET A 81 -7.60 6.33 0.74
N LEU A 82 -7.41 5.90 2.00
CA LEU A 82 -6.07 5.59 2.53
C LEU A 82 -5.40 4.46 1.75
N ARG A 83 -6.15 3.41 1.40
CA ARG A 83 -5.63 2.31 0.57
C ARG A 83 -5.22 2.80 -0.80
N ASP A 84 -6.06 3.59 -1.46
CA ASP A 84 -5.78 4.11 -2.80
C ASP A 84 -4.57 5.05 -2.82
N ILE A 85 -4.41 5.88 -1.79
CA ILE A 85 -3.21 6.72 -1.62
C ILE A 85 -1.96 5.86 -1.41
N ALA A 86 -2.02 4.85 -0.53
CA ALA A 86 -0.89 3.97 -0.27
C ALA A 86 -0.50 3.10 -1.49
N LEU A 87 -1.48 2.77 -2.33
CA LEU A 87 -1.29 2.04 -3.60
C LEU A 87 -0.93 2.96 -4.77
N GLU A 88 -0.69 4.24 -4.53
CA GLU A 88 -0.30 5.23 -5.53
C GLU A 88 -1.33 5.36 -6.69
N ALA A 89 -2.62 5.20 -6.38
CA ALA A 89 -3.70 5.16 -7.38
C ALA A 89 -4.04 6.52 -8.00
N PHE A 90 -3.62 7.62 -7.37
CA PHE A 90 -3.90 8.99 -7.82
C PHE A 90 -2.67 9.65 -8.43
N GLU A 91 -2.82 10.18 -9.65
CA GLU A 91 -1.78 10.99 -10.29
C GLU A 91 -1.52 12.28 -9.49
N GLY A 92 -0.26 12.69 -9.38
CA GLY A 92 0.13 13.92 -8.69
C GLY A 92 0.28 13.82 -7.16
N LEU A 93 -0.07 12.68 -6.54
CA LEU A 93 0.27 12.43 -5.14
C LEU A 93 1.72 11.97 -4.97
N GLY A 94 2.39 12.55 -3.97
CA GLY A 94 3.80 12.36 -3.73
C GLY A 94 4.10 11.14 -2.85
N GLU A 95 5.39 10.87 -2.69
CA GLU A 95 5.91 9.83 -1.79
C GLU A 95 5.48 10.09 -0.34
N ARG A 96 5.39 11.37 0.06
CA ARG A 96 5.01 11.79 1.40
C ARG A 96 3.61 11.31 1.79
N GLU A 97 2.63 11.51 0.92
CA GLU A 97 1.24 11.09 1.18
C GLU A 97 1.12 9.57 1.21
N ALA A 98 1.82 8.86 0.31
CA ALA A 98 1.85 7.40 0.33
C ALA A 98 2.47 6.85 1.62
N LEU A 99 3.58 7.43 2.08
CA LEU A 99 4.22 7.05 3.36
C LEU A 99 3.29 7.31 4.55
N ALA A 100 2.65 8.48 4.59
CA ALA A 100 1.72 8.82 5.66
C ALA A 100 0.50 7.86 5.66
N ALA A 101 0.01 7.46 4.49
CA ALA A 101 -1.05 6.46 4.38
C ALA A 101 -0.59 5.07 4.87
N VAL A 102 0.63 4.65 4.53
CA VAL A 102 1.21 3.38 5.02
C VAL A 102 1.37 3.38 6.54
N GLU A 103 1.78 4.50 7.15
CA GLU A 103 1.97 4.63 8.60
C GLU A 103 0.66 4.43 9.39
N VAL A 104 -0.46 4.90 8.83
CA VAL A 104 -1.78 4.80 9.49
C VAL A 104 -2.53 3.53 9.14
N LEU A 105 -2.20 2.87 8.02
CA LEU A 105 -2.83 1.61 7.61
C LEU A 105 -2.33 0.45 8.49
N GLY A 106 -3.23 -0.18 9.24
CA GLY A 106 -2.94 -1.38 10.04
C GLY A 106 -3.26 -2.71 9.34
N ASP A 107 -3.81 -2.69 8.13
CA ASP A 107 -4.24 -3.90 7.43
C ASP A 107 -3.05 -4.61 6.76
N ALA A 108 -2.63 -5.74 7.32
CA ALA A 108 -1.50 -6.53 6.82
C ALA A 108 -1.63 -6.92 5.35
N LYS A 109 -2.85 -7.17 4.85
CA LYS A 109 -3.09 -7.53 3.45
C LYS A 109 -2.81 -6.35 2.52
N THR A 110 -3.28 -5.16 2.86
CA THR A 110 -3.00 -3.93 2.12
C THR A 110 -1.51 -3.62 2.16
N LEU A 111 -0.86 -3.68 3.33
CA LEU A 111 0.57 -3.43 3.45
C LEU A 111 1.39 -4.41 2.61
N ALA A 112 1.02 -5.69 2.58
CA ALA A 112 1.66 -6.68 1.73
C ALA A 112 1.47 -6.37 0.23
N LEU A 113 0.32 -5.82 -0.16
CA LEU A 113 0.08 -5.38 -1.53
C LEU A 113 0.97 -4.18 -1.88
N VAL A 114 1.00 -3.15 -1.03
CA VAL A 114 1.85 -1.95 -1.18
C VAL A 114 3.32 -2.35 -1.31
N ALA A 115 3.82 -3.21 -0.41
CA ALA A 115 5.20 -3.70 -0.46
C ALA A 115 5.54 -4.41 -1.79
N LYS A 116 4.55 -5.06 -2.42
CA LYS A 116 4.74 -5.74 -3.71
C LYS A 116 4.65 -4.80 -4.91
N SER A 117 3.69 -3.87 -4.92
CA SER A 117 3.34 -3.09 -6.11
C SER A 117 3.97 -1.70 -6.14
N SER A 118 4.39 -1.15 -5.00
CA SER A 118 4.95 0.19 -4.93
C SER A 118 6.08 0.38 -5.95
N SER A 119 6.00 1.48 -6.69
CA SER A 119 7.07 1.90 -7.60
C SER A 119 8.21 2.60 -6.86
N ARG A 120 7.92 3.09 -5.64
CA ARG A 120 8.85 3.84 -4.79
C ARG A 120 9.44 2.94 -3.72
N GLU A 121 10.77 2.95 -3.62
CA GLU A 121 11.49 2.12 -2.65
C GLU A 121 11.10 2.45 -1.21
N ALA A 122 11.04 3.74 -0.85
CA ALA A 122 10.74 4.16 0.53
C ALA A 122 9.36 3.66 0.99
N VAL A 123 8.34 3.80 0.14
CA VAL A 123 6.97 3.35 0.41
C VAL A 123 6.92 1.82 0.54
N GLY A 124 7.54 1.09 -0.40
CA GLY A 124 7.57 -0.37 -0.35
C GLY A 124 8.31 -0.91 0.88
N ARG A 125 9.41 -0.26 1.28
CA ARG A 125 10.16 -0.61 2.50
C ARG A 125 9.37 -0.31 3.77
N ALA A 126 8.69 0.83 3.83
CA ALA A 126 7.85 1.18 4.97
C ALA A 126 6.73 0.15 5.16
N ALA A 127 6.06 -0.25 4.08
CA ALA A 127 5.02 -1.27 4.15
C ALA A 127 5.58 -2.64 4.55
N LEU A 128 6.74 -3.03 4.02
CA LEU A 128 7.44 -4.27 4.40
C LEU A 128 7.82 -4.30 5.89
N ALA A 129 8.17 -3.16 6.49
CA ALA A 129 8.62 -3.10 7.89
C ALA A 129 7.58 -3.68 8.87
N SER A 130 6.30 -3.50 8.58
CA SER A 130 5.18 -4.00 9.38
C SER A 130 4.77 -5.46 9.10
N ILE A 131 5.42 -6.13 8.13
CA ILE A 131 5.12 -7.52 7.78
C ILE A 131 5.96 -8.46 8.62
N GLU A 132 5.32 -9.33 9.41
CA GLU A 132 6.01 -10.35 10.21
C GLU A 132 5.79 -11.77 9.68
N GLU A 133 4.67 -12.01 9.00
CA GLU A 133 4.31 -13.35 8.55
C GLU A 133 5.29 -13.87 7.48
N VAL A 134 5.95 -14.97 7.80
CA VAL A 134 7.02 -15.58 6.97
C VAL A 134 6.55 -15.88 5.54
N ARG A 135 5.32 -16.40 5.38
CA ARG A 135 4.70 -16.65 4.07
C ARG A 135 4.56 -15.37 3.24
N VAL A 136 4.21 -14.26 3.89
CA VAL A 136 4.03 -12.96 3.24
C VAL A 136 5.38 -12.37 2.84
N LEU A 137 6.40 -12.49 3.70
CA LEU A 137 7.78 -12.13 3.36
C LEU A 137 8.28 -12.90 2.13
N GLY A 138 8.03 -14.21 2.06
CA GLY A 138 8.36 -15.04 0.89
C GLY A 138 7.61 -14.64 -0.37
N SER A 139 6.36 -14.18 -0.25
CA SER A 139 5.60 -13.60 -1.37
C SER A 139 6.19 -12.27 -1.84
N ILE A 140 6.56 -11.37 -0.92
CA ILE A 140 7.17 -10.08 -1.25
C ILE A 140 8.53 -10.29 -1.91
N ALA A 141 9.38 -11.16 -1.37
CA ALA A 141 10.68 -11.50 -1.93
C ALA A 141 10.57 -12.01 -3.38
N ARG A 142 9.52 -12.76 -3.72
CA ARG A 142 9.32 -13.27 -5.10
C ARG A 142 8.77 -12.24 -6.07
N HIS A 143 8.03 -11.24 -5.59
CA HIS A 143 7.11 -10.48 -6.44
C HIS A 143 7.23 -8.96 -6.34
N ALA A 144 7.95 -8.40 -5.36
CA ALA A 144 7.99 -6.96 -5.23
C ALA A 144 8.62 -6.29 -6.46
N ALA A 145 8.03 -5.20 -6.94
CA ALA A 145 8.47 -4.50 -8.13
C ALA A 145 9.89 -3.94 -7.95
N VAL A 146 10.16 -3.37 -6.78
CA VAL A 146 11.46 -2.78 -6.42
C VAL A 146 12.43 -3.85 -5.90
N GLU A 147 13.61 -3.94 -6.51
CA GLU A 147 14.68 -4.88 -6.14
C GLU A 147 15.07 -4.80 -4.68
N ALA A 148 15.30 -3.58 -4.17
CA ALA A 148 15.69 -3.34 -2.79
C ALA A 148 14.65 -3.86 -1.77
N VAL A 149 13.36 -3.85 -2.13
CA VAL A 149 12.28 -4.38 -1.28
C VAL A 149 12.27 -5.91 -1.31
N ARG A 150 12.45 -6.53 -2.49
CA ARG A 150 12.59 -7.99 -2.60
C ARG A 150 13.78 -8.51 -1.79
N GLY A 151 14.94 -7.86 -1.93
CA GLY A 151 16.16 -8.18 -1.21
C GLY A 151 15.97 -8.09 0.31
N ALA A 152 15.40 -6.99 0.79
CA ALA A 152 15.11 -6.82 2.22
C ALA A 152 14.11 -7.87 2.76
N ALA A 153 13.11 -8.25 1.97
CA ALA A 153 12.19 -9.32 2.36
C ALA A 153 12.91 -10.68 2.44
N LEU A 154 13.78 -10.98 1.47
CA LEU A 154 14.59 -12.20 1.45
C LEU A 154 15.58 -12.26 2.63
N GLU A 155 16.23 -11.15 2.98
CA GLU A 155 17.14 -11.06 4.12
C GLU A 155 16.46 -11.44 5.44
N ARG A 156 15.18 -11.09 5.58
CA ARG A 156 14.37 -11.41 6.76
C ARG A 156 13.90 -12.86 6.82
N LEU A 157 13.92 -13.59 5.70
CA LEU A 157 13.54 -15.01 5.69
C LEU A 157 14.61 -15.85 6.39
N GLN A 158 14.16 -16.70 7.31
CA GLN A 158 14.99 -17.75 7.93
C GLN A 158 14.43 -19.15 7.65
N ASP A 159 13.17 -19.22 7.24
CA ASP A 159 12.50 -20.47 6.90
C ASP A 159 13.07 -21.05 5.60
N HIS A 160 13.51 -22.30 5.69
CA HIS A 160 14.19 -22.99 4.60
C HIS A 160 13.28 -23.16 3.37
N ASP A 161 12.03 -23.56 3.59
CA ASP A 161 11.07 -23.82 2.52
C ASP A 161 10.72 -22.53 1.76
N GLU A 162 10.56 -21.41 2.46
CA GLU A 162 10.34 -20.12 1.81
C GLU A 162 11.58 -19.62 1.05
N ILE A 163 12.81 -19.82 1.55
CA ILE A 163 14.03 -19.48 0.79
C ILE A 163 14.13 -20.32 -0.50
N LEU A 164 13.88 -21.63 -0.40
CA LEU A 164 13.82 -22.51 -1.56
C LEU A 164 12.72 -22.07 -2.53
N ALA A 165 11.55 -21.70 -2.01
CA ALA A 165 10.46 -21.19 -2.83
C ALA A 165 10.83 -19.90 -3.58
N VAL A 166 11.61 -18.99 -2.97
CA VAL A 166 12.13 -17.78 -3.64
C VAL A 166 13.09 -18.16 -4.77
N ALA A 167 14.08 -19.03 -4.50
CA ALA A 167 15.04 -19.48 -5.52
C ALA A 167 14.35 -20.17 -6.72
N MET A 168 13.28 -20.93 -6.43
CA MET A 168 12.51 -21.67 -7.43
C MET A 168 11.58 -20.78 -8.26
N ASN A 169 10.94 -19.79 -7.63
CA ASN A 169 9.76 -19.13 -8.22
C ASN A 169 9.91 -17.63 -8.46
N SER A 170 11.02 -17.01 -8.06
CA SER A 170 11.29 -15.61 -8.41
C SER A 170 11.54 -15.47 -9.90
N ASP A 171 10.83 -14.53 -10.54
CA ASP A 171 11.11 -14.14 -11.92
C ASP A 171 12.36 -13.25 -12.01
N PHE A 172 12.74 -12.62 -10.90
CA PHE A 172 13.88 -11.71 -10.79
C PHE A 172 15.18 -12.47 -10.58
N LYS A 173 16.15 -12.25 -11.47
CA LYS A 173 17.44 -12.95 -11.51
C LYS A 173 18.26 -12.72 -10.24
N ASP A 174 18.41 -11.46 -9.85
CA ASP A 174 19.08 -10.99 -8.64
C ASP A 174 18.56 -11.73 -7.40
N THR A 175 17.25 -11.68 -7.18
CA THR A 175 16.64 -12.27 -5.98
C THR A 175 16.66 -13.80 -6.00
N ALA A 176 16.46 -14.42 -7.18
CA ALA A 176 16.53 -15.88 -7.31
C ALA A 176 17.95 -16.41 -7.02
N LEU A 177 18.98 -15.70 -7.48
CA LEU A 177 20.38 -16.06 -7.20
C LEU A 177 20.74 -15.82 -5.74
N ALA A 178 20.34 -14.70 -5.15
CA ALA A 178 20.58 -14.41 -3.73
C ALA A 178 19.92 -15.47 -2.82
N ALA A 179 18.73 -15.96 -3.16
CA ALA A 179 18.09 -17.04 -2.42
C ALA A 179 18.82 -18.37 -2.62
N LEU A 180 19.26 -18.67 -3.84
CA LEU A 180 20.05 -19.87 -4.14
C LEU A 180 21.38 -19.90 -3.40
N ASP A 181 22.06 -18.76 -3.22
CA ASP A 181 23.32 -18.69 -2.48
C ASP A 181 23.17 -19.06 -0.99
N ARG A 182 21.93 -19.09 -0.47
CA ARG A 182 21.59 -19.55 0.89
C ARG A 182 21.25 -21.05 0.96
N ILE A 183 21.22 -21.74 -0.17
CA ILE A 183 20.92 -23.17 -0.27
C ILE A 183 22.22 -23.95 -0.41
N SER A 184 22.43 -24.95 0.46
CA SER A 184 23.66 -25.74 0.51
C SER A 184 23.44 -27.24 0.33
N THR A 185 22.21 -27.74 0.47
CA THR A 185 21.96 -29.17 0.36
C THR A 185 21.98 -29.59 -1.11
N ARG A 186 22.57 -30.76 -1.38
CA ARG A 186 22.59 -31.33 -2.74
C ARG A 186 21.19 -31.50 -3.31
N ALA A 187 20.25 -32.00 -2.50
CA ALA A 187 18.88 -32.27 -2.92
C ALA A 187 18.16 -30.99 -3.38
N ASP A 188 18.31 -29.90 -2.65
CA ASP A 188 17.69 -28.62 -3.02
C ASP A 188 18.35 -28.01 -4.25
N LEU A 189 19.68 -28.08 -4.36
CA LEU A 189 20.39 -27.61 -5.54
C LEU A 189 19.96 -28.40 -6.79
N GLU A 190 19.81 -29.72 -6.69
CA GLU A 190 19.26 -30.56 -7.78
C GLU A 190 17.82 -30.17 -8.11
N HIS A 191 17.01 -29.87 -7.10
CA HIS A 191 15.63 -29.40 -7.30
C HIS A 191 15.59 -28.07 -8.06
N VAL A 192 16.36 -27.07 -7.63
CA VAL A 192 16.49 -25.76 -8.31
C VAL A 192 17.02 -25.95 -9.73
N ALA A 193 18.07 -26.76 -9.91
CA ALA A 193 18.67 -27.06 -11.20
C ALA A 193 17.67 -27.62 -12.22
N ALA A 194 16.72 -28.45 -11.74
CA ALA A 194 15.73 -29.12 -12.59
C ALA A 194 14.48 -28.27 -12.83
N ARG A 195 14.03 -27.49 -11.83
CA ARG A 195 12.66 -26.96 -11.78
C ARG A 195 12.55 -25.44 -11.58
N ALA A 196 13.65 -24.72 -11.32
CA ALA A 196 13.55 -23.28 -11.10
C ALA A 196 13.06 -22.55 -12.35
N LYS A 197 12.13 -21.61 -12.15
CA LYS A 197 11.61 -20.73 -13.22
C LYS A 197 12.71 -19.84 -13.80
N ASN A 198 13.59 -19.34 -12.95
CA ASN A 198 14.70 -18.49 -13.37
C ASN A 198 15.86 -19.32 -13.95
N LYS A 199 16.13 -19.14 -15.25
CA LYS A 199 17.20 -19.87 -15.95
C LYS A 199 18.59 -19.64 -15.37
N SER A 200 18.85 -18.47 -14.78
CA SER A 200 20.16 -18.18 -14.16
C SER A 200 20.35 -18.97 -12.88
N ALA A 201 19.31 -19.05 -12.04
CA ALA A 201 19.32 -19.86 -10.82
C ALA A 201 19.49 -21.34 -11.16
N ALA A 202 18.71 -21.87 -12.11
CA ALA A 202 18.87 -23.26 -12.57
C ALA A 202 20.28 -23.56 -13.09
N LYS A 203 20.89 -22.65 -13.87
CA LYS A 203 22.26 -22.81 -14.37
C LYS A 203 23.29 -22.80 -13.23
N ARG A 204 23.17 -21.88 -12.27
CA ARG A 204 24.07 -21.77 -11.11
C ARG A 204 23.97 -23.00 -10.22
N ALA A 205 22.76 -23.49 -9.97
CA ALA A 205 22.53 -24.71 -9.21
C ALA A 205 23.20 -25.94 -9.86
N ARG A 206 23.09 -26.11 -11.18
CA ARG A 206 23.79 -27.19 -11.90
C ARG A 206 25.31 -27.09 -11.79
N ALA A 207 25.85 -25.87 -11.82
CA ALA A 207 27.28 -25.67 -11.61
C ALA A 207 27.69 -26.11 -10.20
N SER A 208 26.93 -25.69 -9.17
CA SER A 208 27.18 -26.10 -7.79
C SER A 208 27.11 -27.61 -7.59
N VAL A 209 26.13 -28.31 -8.19
CA VAL A 209 26.05 -29.78 -8.10
C VAL A 209 27.27 -30.45 -8.73
N ARG A 210 27.72 -29.99 -9.92
CA ARG A 210 28.93 -30.54 -10.56
C ARG A 210 30.19 -30.29 -9.73
N GLU A 211 30.34 -29.10 -9.15
CA GLU A 211 31.45 -28.79 -8.24
C GLU A 211 31.43 -29.69 -6.99
N MET A 212 30.26 -30.16 -6.54
CA MET A 212 30.15 -31.14 -5.45
C MET A 212 30.54 -32.56 -5.87
N ASP A 213 30.32 -32.92 -7.15
CA ASP A 213 30.73 -34.23 -7.69
C ASP A 213 32.24 -34.32 -7.95
N GLU A 214 32.90 -33.18 -8.14
CA GLU A 214 34.35 -33.08 -8.41
C GLU A 214 35.22 -33.01 -7.13
N ARG A 215 34.62 -32.91 -5.94
CA ARG A 215 35.30 -32.88 -4.63
C ARG A 215 35.29 -34.24 -3.95
#